data_AF-A0A371E5B2-F1
#
_entry.id   AF-A0A371E5B2-F1
#
_cell.length_a   1.000
_cell.length_b   1.000
_cell.length_c   1.000
_cell.angle_alpha   90.00
_cell.angle_beta   90.00
_cell.angle_gamma   90.00
#
_symmetry.space_group_name_H-M   'P 1'
#
loop_
_entity.id
_entity.type
_entity.pdbx_description
1 polymer ?
#
loop_
_entity_poly.entity_id
_entity_poly.type
_entity_poly.pdbx_seq_one_letter_code
_entity_poly.pdbx_strand_id
1 'polypeptide(L)' 'MCVGYRDLDRASSKDNFPLPHIDLLVDNTAQHSCYSFMNGFSRYNQIRMVLEDKEKTTFITM' A
#
# COMPACT_ATOMS: atom_id res chain seq x y z
N MET A 1 -8.69 -5.70 -13.54
CA MET A 1 -9.86 -4.93 -13.06
C MET A 1 -9.35 -3.70 -12.33
N CYS A 2 -9.84 -2.51 -12.66
CA CYS A 2 -9.45 -1.27 -12.01
C CYS A 2 -10.71 -0.63 -11.41
N VAL A 3 -10.67 -0.30 -10.13
CA VAL A 3 -11.78 0.35 -9.42
C VAL A 3 -11.40 1.79 -9.16
N GLY A 4 -12.28 2.73 -9.50
CA GLY A 4 -12.03 4.16 -9.35
C GLY A 4 -12.30 4.65 -7.94
N TYR A 5 -11.30 4.60 -7.04
CA TYR A 5 -11.44 5.02 -5.64
C TYR A 5 -11.15 6.51 -5.37
N ARG A 6 -11.05 7.36 -6.40
CA ARG A 6 -10.62 8.78 -6.23
C ARG A 6 -11.42 9.57 -5.19
N ASP A 7 -12.75 9.42 -5.19
CA ASP A 7 -13.59 10.12 -4.21
C ASP A 7 -13.47 9.52 -2.80
N LEU A 8 -13.30 8.20 -2.71
CA LEU A 8 -13.07 7.49 -1.46
C LEU A 8 -11.72 7.91 -0.83
N ASP A 9 -10.64 7.95 -1.62
CA ASP A 9 -9.31 8.36 -1.17
C ASP A 9 -9.29 9.81 -0.66
N ARG A 10 -10.12 10.68 -1.25
CA ARG A 10 -10.26 12.08 -0.82
C ARG A 10 -11.05 12.21 0.49
N ALA A 11 -12.04 11.35 0.71
CA ALA A 11 -12.86 11.35 1.93
C ALA A 11 -12.19 10.61 3.10
N SER A 12 -11.26 9.71 2.82
CA SER A 12 -10.54 8.92 3.82
C SER A 12 -9.52 9.75 4.61
N SER A 13 -9.38 9.46 5.90
CA SER A 13 -8.30 10.04 6.72
C SER A 13 -6.96 9.49 6.29
N LYS A 14 -6.00 10.37 5.99
CA LYS A 14 -4.63 9.95 5.69
C LYS A 14 -3.96 9.40 6.93
N ASP A 15 -3.28 8.29 6.74
CA ASP A 15 -2.43 7.71 7.75
C ASP A 15 -1.12 8.52 7.92
N ASN A 16 -0.59 8.55 9.14
CA ASN A 16 0.59 9.37 9.50
C ASN A 16 1.87 8.55 9.62
N PHE A 17 1.92 7.32 9.09
CA PHE A 17 3.15 6.53 9.10
C PHE A 17 4.16 7.18 8.14
N PRO A 18 5.31 7.62 8.66
CA PRO A 18 6.33 8.21 7.81
C PRO A 18 6.87 7.12 6.88
N LEU A 19 6.94 7.44 5.59
CA LEU A 19 7.70 6.62 4.66
C LEU A 19 9.19 6.76 5.01
N PRO A 20 9.96 5.65 5.03
CA PRO A 20 11.39 5.72 5.24
C PRO A 20 12.05 6.59 4.16
N HIS A 21 13.05 7.39 4.56
CA HIS A 21 13.81 8.22 3.64
C HIS A 21 14.53 7.34 2.62
N ILE A 22 14.44 7.69 1.34
CA ILE A 22 15.00 6.84 0.28
C ILE A 22 16.51 6.70 0.42
N ASP A 23 17.22 7.77 0.77
CA ASP A 23 18.68 7.73 0.96
C ASP A 23 19.08 6.77 2.08
N LEU A 24 18.31 6.73 3.18
CA LEU A 24 18.57 5.78 4.26
C LEU A 24 18.38 4.32 3.79
N LEU A 25 17.37 4.06 2.96
CA LEU A 25 17.19 2.73 2.38
C LEU A 25 18.33 2.38 1.43
N VAL A 26 18.73 3.31 0.56
CA VAL A 26 19.79 3.11 -0.43
C VAL A 26 21.14 2.87 0.26
N ASP A 27 21.52 3.70 1.23
CA ASP A 27 22.78 3.57 1.96
C ASP A 27 22.87 2.25 2.72
N ASN A 28 21.77 1.82 3.37
CA ASN A 28 21.68 0.51 3.99
C ASN A 28 21.79 -0.63 2.96
N THR A 29 21.25 -0.44 1.75
CA THR A 29 21.36 -1.40 0.65
C THR A 29 22.68 -1.33 -0.14
N ALA A 30 23.52 -0.33 0.07
CA ALA A 30 24.81 -0.23 -0.61
C ALA A 30 25.93 -0.96 0.15
N GLN A 31 25.69 -1.26 1.44
CA GLN A 31 26.69 -1.87 2.34
C GLN A 31 26.77 -3.41 2.28
N HIS A 32 25.86 -4.10 1.57
CA HIS A 32 25.96 -5.55 1.37
C HIS A 32 26.30 -5.91 -0.09
N SER A 33 26.95 -7.06 -0.26
CA SER A 33 27.46 -7.53 -1.55
C SER A 33 26.41 -8.25 -2.41
N CYS A 34 25.26 -8.61 -1.84
CA CYS A 34 24.18 -9.33 -2.51
C CYS A 34 22.84 -9.04 -1.83
N TYR A 35 21.78 -8.89 -2.65
CA TYR A 35 20.41 -8.67 -2.18
C TYR A 35 19.44 -9.51 -2.99
N SER A 36 18.34 -9.91 -2.34
CA SER A 36 17.16 -10.47 -2.99
C SER A 36 15.95 -9.58 -2.69
N PHE A 37 15.09 -9.38 -3.69
CA PHE A 37 13.87 -8.62 -3.55
C PHE A 37 12.66 -9.56 -3.54
N MET A 38 11.80 -9.44 -2.54
CA MET A 38 10.52 -10.14 -2.52
C MET A 38 9.49 -9.36 -3.33
N ASN A 39 8.85 -10.03 -4.29
CA ASN A 39 7.77 -9.44 -5.06
C ASN A 39 6.55 -9.19 -4.15
N GLY A 40 6.26 -7.92 -3.89
CA GLY A 40 5.12 -7.47 -3.10
C GLY A 40 3.82 -7.28 -3.87
N PHE A 41 3.73 -7.71 -5.14
CA PHE A 41 2.61 -7.39 -6.03
C PHE A 41 1.24 -7.72 -5.40
N SER A 42 1.08 -8.86 -4.73
CA SER A 42 -0.20 -9.24 -4.12
C SER A 42 -0.38 -8.81 -2.67
N ARG A 43 0.56 -8.04 -2.09
CA ARG A 43 0.59 -7.72 -0.66
C ARG A 43 -0.68 -7.02 -0.20
N TYR A 44 -1.22 -6.12 -1.02
CA TYR A 44 -2.44 -5.39 -0.72
C TYR A 44 -3.67 -6.33 -0.55
N ASN A 45 -3.73 -7.44 -1.29
CA ASN A 45 -4.84 -8.41 -1.20
C ASN A 45 -4.73 -9.33 0.02
N GLN A 46 -3.55 -9.43 0.63
CA GLN A 46 -3.30 -10.31 1.78
C GLN A 46 -3.58 -9.60 3.11
N ILE A 47 -3.55 -8.26 3.12
CA ILE A 47 -3.88 -7.45 4.28
C ILE A 47 -5.41 -7.42 4.43
N ARG A 48 -5.90 -7.90 5.57
CA ARG A 48 -7.34 -7.95 5.84
C ARG A 48 -7.86 -6.56 6.18
N MET A 49 -8.98 -6.21 5.55
CA MET A 49 -9.76 -5.03 5.92
C MET A 49 -10.57 -5.30 7.18
N VAL A 50 -10.68 -4.28 8.04
CA VAL A 50 -11.57 -4.32 9.20
C VAL A 50 -13.03 -4.41 8.71
N LEU A 51 -13.91 -5.07 9.49
CA LEU A 51 -15.25 -5.42 9.02
C LEU A 51 -16.09 -4.18 8.70
N GLU A 52 -15.92 -3.13 9.51
CA GLU A 52 -16.65 -1.86 9.44
C GLU A 52 -16.28 -1.02 8.21
N ASP A 53 -15.10 -1.22 7.63
CA ASP A 53 -14.64 -0.48 6.45
C ASP A 53 -14.93 -1.21 5.14
N LYS A 54 -15.34 -2.50 5.18
CA LYS A 54 -15.63 -3.27 3.96
C LYS A 54 -16.69 -2.62 3.10
N GLU A 55 -17.76 -2.11 3.70
CA GLU A 55 -18.84 -1.45 2.97
C GLU A 55 -18.36 -0.19 2.24
N LYS A 56 -17.39 0.54 2.80
CA LYS A 56 -16.82 1.76 2.21
C LYS A 56 -15.99 1.48 0.95
N THR A 57 -15.59 0.23 0.72
CA THR A 57 -14.78 -0.19 -0.44
C THR A 57 -15.58 -0.96 -1.49
N THR A 58 -16.91 -1.00 -1.35
CA THR A 58 -17.80 -1.60 -2.34
C THR A 58 -17.74 -0.84 -3.67
N PHE A 59 -17.90 -1.56 -4.78
CA PHE A 59 -17.92 -0.99 -6.12
C PHE A 59 -19.11 -1.55 -6.91
N ILE A 60 -19.62 -0.74 -7.83
CA ILE A 60 -20.74 -1.11 -8.70
C ILE A 60 -20.17 -1.49 -10.07
N THR A 61 -20.59 -2.64 -10.59
CA THR A 61 -20.35 -3.04 -11.99
C THR A 61 -21.52 -2.57 -12.85
N MET A 62 -21.22 -1.96 -13.99
CA MET A 62 -22.20 -1.49 -14.97
C MET A 62 -22.75 -2.64 -15.82
#